data_AF-A0A963H9K0-F1
#
_entry.id   AF-A0A963H9K0-F1
#
_cell.length_a   1.000
_cell.length_b   1.000
_cell.length_c   1.000
_cell.angle_alpha   90.00
_cell.angle_beta   90.00
_cell.angle_gamma   90.00
#
_symmetry.space_group_name_H-M   'P 1'
#
loop_
_entity.id
_entity.type
_entity.pdbx_description
1 polymer ?
#
loop_
_entity_poly.entity_id
_entity_poly.type
_entity_poly.pdbx_seq_one_letter_code
_entity_poly.pdbx_strand_id
1 'polypeptide(L)'
;GFLIEDALRTASLPGDGGEVLLLRRLRLPPFAAGASPQQVAQRLEAVCRDLLAVDGELLDDTALAAAAAVRFNDALTAHMALTRLILAAAARQAWCWPMLVTGYRAALGSGAALRLVALSLADLREAPAALPRWIAQLAAHGESAGAALVLALTGDDTARLQRACAGAPKPARRVHAPRWRSLLDWSGACLGVDDVRHRWLLDMAAVCGADVDRQARPDPDAAAAPQALLEAAPAARAANAGIGDNEQAATELDAASSPPPLAGIGAPVRAPADGRPVVPETGHGEFTASASAAQEESSGAVSRAAPPGLAAREFSAIKALASPSRPPSPQRQATRAADDGPPAAVRDDLPGMVKEGVAQIDSDASTTAGGLLFLVPLLARLGLADFLCEDAARSDLPQRIFTSLLLRLPIADDDPTWRLCAPPLAVDHEADREAGRWLARCRRCLRLHVGIGLHSLVCRPAAITITATHVDLRQAIDAVDLRVRRAGLDIDPGWVPWLGRVLRFHYGTVR
;
A
#
# COMPACT_ATOMS: atom_id res chain seq x y z
N GLY A 1 -0.59 -20.78 -5.75
CA GLY A 1 -0.95 -19.38 -5.99
C GLY A 1 -2.10 -18.99 -5.09
N PHE A 2 -3.31 -18.98 -5.65
CA PHE A 2 -4.57 -18.51 -5.03
C PHE A 2 -4.75 -18.79 -3.53
N LEU A 3 -4.61 -20.04 -3.08
CA LEU A 3 -4.86 -20.42 -1.68
C LEU A 3 -4.15 -19.54 -0.63
N ILE A 4 -2.91 -19.12 -0.88
CA ILE A 4 -2.16 -18.26 0.05
C ILE A 4 -2.52 -16.78 -0.14
N GLU A 5 -2.81 -16.34 -1.37
CA GLU A 5 -3.22 -14.96 -1.64
C GLU A 5 -4.61 -14.66 -1.05
N ASP A 6 -5.58 -15.55 -1.27
CA ASP A 6 -6.92 -15.42 -0.69
C ASP A 6 -6.85 -15.46 0.84
N ALA A 7 -6.01 -16.34 1.40
CA ALA A 7 -5.78 -16.43 2.83
C ALA A 7 -5.13 -15.17 3.42
N LEU A 8 -4.23 -14.50 2.70
CA LEU A 8 -3.67 -13.20 3.10
C LEU A 8 -4.70 -12.06 3.02
N ARG A 9 -5.74 -12.19 2.18
CA ARG A 9 -6.83 -11.21 2.06
C ARG A 9 -7.90 -11.37 3.15
N THR A 10 -8.07 -12.57 3.71
CA THR A 10 -9.04 -12.84 4.79
C THR A 10 -8.44 -12.98 6.18
N ALA A 11 -7.11 -13.02 6.31
CA ALA A 11 -6.43 -13.07 7.60
C ALA A 11 -6.48 -11.73 8.34
N SER A 12 -6.95 -11.75 9.59
CA SER A 12 -6.84 -10.62 10.53
C SER A 12 -5.43 -10.55 11.12
N LEU A 13 -4.50 -9.99 10.36
CA LEU A 13 -3.10 -9.87 10.74
C LEU A 13 -2.87 -8.77 11.80
N PRO A 14 -1.84 -8.89 12.66
CA PRO A 14 -1.48 -7.81 13.58
C PRO A 14 -1.08 -6.56 12.76
N GLY A 15 -1.86 -5.49 12.87
CA GLY A 15 -1.75 -4.29 12.03
C GLY A 15 -3.05 -3.50 11.87
N ASP A 16 -4.21 -4.15 12.03
CA ASP A 16 -5.55 -3.55 11.77
C ASP A 16 -5.89 -2.28 12.60
N GLY A 17 -5.10 -1.97 13.64
CA GLY A 17 -5.21 -0.73 14.42
C GLY A 17 -4.37 0.46 13.93
N GLY A 18 -3.66 0.33 12.80
CA GLY A 18 -2.73 1.32 12.25
C GLY A 18 -1.24 0.99 12.48
N GLU A 19 -0.93 -0.08 13.21
CA GLU A 19 0.42 -0.60 13.40
C GLU A 19 1.02 -1.11 12.07
N VAL A 20 2.33 -0.95 11.90
CA VAL A 20 3.05 -1.46 10.72
C VAL A 20 3.87 -2.68 11.11
N LEU A 21 3.47 -3.86 10.63
CA LEU A 21 4.20 -5.12 10.77
C LEU A 21 4.90 -5.47 9.45
N LEU A 22 6.23 -5.45 9.45
CA LEU A 22 7.06 -5.88 8.33
C LEU A 22 7.58 -7.29 8.58
N LEU A 23 7.44 -8.17 7.59
CA LEU A 23 7.80 -9.60 7.69
C LEU A 23 8.88 -9.93 6.66
N ARG A 24 10.05 -10.39 7.10
CA ARG A 24 11.15 -10.77 6.19
C ARG A 24 10.86 -12.09 5.48
N ARG A 25 10.45 -13.09 6.27
CA ARG A 25 10.20 -14.47 5.86
C ARG A 25 9.18 -15.09 6.81
N LEU A 26 8.08 -15.56 6.28
CA LEU A 26 7.06 -16.30 7.03
C LEU A 26 7.15 -17.78 6.63
N ARG A 27 7.45 -18.67 7.59
CA ARG A 27 7.44 -20.11 7.36
C ARG A 27 6.05 -20.66 7.59
N LEU A 28 5.34 -20.97 6.51
CA LEU A 28 4.05 -21.64 6.60
C LEU A 28 4.26 -23.16 6.80
N PRO A 29 3.58 -23.79 7.77
CA PRO A 29 3.55 -25.24 7.86
C PRO A 29 2.78 -25.83 6.65
N PRO A 30 3.04 -27.09 6.27
CA PRO A 30 2.38 -27.71 5.13
C PRO A 30 0.86 -27.76 5.33
N PHE A 31 0.13 -27.40 4.27
CA PHE A 31 -1.33 -27.51 4.20
C PHE A 31 -1.73 -28.79 3.45
N ALA A 32 -2.87 -29.37 3.83
CA ALA A 32 -3.47 -30.46 3.06
C ALA A 32 -3.93 -29.96 1.68
N ALA A 33 -3.95 -30.84 0.67
CA ALA A 33 -4.36 -30.50 -0.69
C ALA A 33 -5.81 -29.97 -0.81
N GLY A 34 -6.67 -30.29 0.18
CA GLY A 34 -8.03 -29.76 0.30
C GLY A 34 -8.20 -28.65 1.35
N ALA A 35 -7.12 -28.00 1.80
CA ALA A 35 -7.22 -26.88 2.75
C ALA A 35 -7.95 -25.68 2.11
N SER A 36 -8.88 -25.07 2.84
CA SER A 36 -9.59 -23.87 2.38
C SER A 36 -8.77 -22.60 2.65
N PRO A 37 -9.01 -21.49 1.89
CA PRO A 37 -8.35 -20.21 2.15
C PRO A 37 -8.50 -19.76 3.60
N GLN A 38 -9.68 -19.96 4.21
CA GLN A 38 -9.92 -19.57 5.60
C GLN A 38 -9.11 -20.39 6.62
N GLN A 39 -8.85 -21.67 6.35
CA GLN A 39 -7.97 -22.49 7.20
C GLN A 39 -6.51 -22.03 7.08
N VAL A 40 -6.07 -21.63 5.89
CA VAL A 40 -4.74 -21.06 5.68
C VAL A 40 -4.64 -19.64 6.29
N ALA A 41 -5.72 -18.86 6.28
CA ALA A 41 -5.79 -17.53 6.90
C ALA A 41 -5.64 -17.62 8.42
N GLN A 42 -6.44 -18.46 9.08
CA GLN A 42 -6.32 -18.72 10.52
C GLN A 42 -4.93 -19.25 10.90
N ARG A 43 -4.28 -20.00 10.00
CA ARG A 43 -2.90 -20.47 10.24
C ARG A 43 -1.87 -19.37 10.03
N LEU A 44 -2.05 -18.48 9.06
CA LEU A 44 -1.25 -17.26 8.87
C LEU A 44 -1.34 -16.36 10.11
N GLU A 45 -2.56 -16.08 10.60
CA GLU A 45 -2.80 -15.31 11.83
C GLU A 45 -2.08 -15.91 13.03
N ALA A 46 -2.18 -17.23 13.24
CA ALA A 46 -1.51 -17.92 14.33
C ALA A 46 0.02 -17.79 14.22
N VAL A 47 0.59 -18.06 13.04
CA VAL A 47 2.05 -17.94 12.83
C VAL A 47 2.51 -16.50 13.00
N CYS A 48 1.75 -15.49 12.55
CA CYS A 48 2.08 -14.07 12.74
C CYS A 48 1.93 -13.61 14.21
N ARG A 49 1.04 -14.22 14.99
CA ARG A 49 0.89 -13.97 16.43
C ARG A 49 2.01 -14.59 17.26
N ASP A 50 2.44 -15.80 16.88
CA ASP A 50 3.55 -16.53 17.51
C ASP A 50 4.93 -15.99 17.08
N LEU A 51 4.98 -15.19 16.00
CA LEU A 51 6.21 -14.59 15.50
C LEU A 51 6.65 -13.44 16.42
N LEU A 52 7.84 -13.58 17.01
CA LEU A 52 8.46 -12.53 17.81
C LEU A 52 8.88 -11.35 16.92
N ALA A 53 7.94 -10.43 16.70
CA ALA A 53 8.21 -9.15 16.06
C ALA A 53 8.96 -8.25 17.05
N VAL A 54 10.11 -7.74 16.63
CA VAL A 54 10.91 -6.80 17.42
C VAL A 54 10.37 -5.38 17.25
N ASP A 55 10.58 -4.53 18.27
CA ASP A 55 10.21 -3.12 18.20
C ASP A 55 11.19 -2.35 17.29
N GLY A 56 10.67 -1.79 16.21
CA GLY A 56 11.42 -1.05 15.21
C GLY A 56 11.89 0.35 15.64
N GLU A 57 11.33 0.90 16.73
CA GLU A 57 11.73 2.20 17.29
C GLU A 57 12.85 2.07 18.33
N LEU A 58 12.92 0.95 19.05
CA LEU A 58 13.85 0.75 20.17
C LEU A 58 15.18 0.09 19.78
N LEU A 59 15.28 -0.52 18.61
CA LEU A 59 16.44 -1.32 18.19
C LEU A 59 17.26 -0.66 17.07
N ASP A 60 18.56 -0.99 17.04
CA ASP A 60 19.46 -0.55 15.99
C ASP A 60 19.30 -1.35 14.67
N ASP A 61 19.85 -0.80 13.59
CA ASP A 61 19.79 -1.38 12.25
C ASP A 61 20.37 -2.80 12.16
N THR A 62 21.33 -3.17 13.00
CA THR A 62 21.91 -4.54 13.02
C THR A 62 20.92 -5.54 13.60
N ALA A 63 20.29 -5.18 14.72
CA ALA A 63 19.23 -5.99 15.33
C ALA A 63 18.01 -6.12 14.41
N LEU A 64 17.61 -5.05 13.72
CA LEU A 64 16.54 -5.07 12.72
C LEU A 64 16.92 -5.92 11.49
N ALA A 65 18.18 -5.88 11.04
CA ALA A 65 18.68 -6.72 9.96
C ALA A 65 18.68 -8.23 10.32
N ALA A 66 18.85 -8.57 11.59
CA ALA A 66 18.78 -9.94 12.09
C ALA A 66 17.33 -10.44 12.30
N ALA A 67 16.39 -9.54 12.61
CA ALA A 67 15.00 -9.88 12.92
C ALA A 67 14.26 -10.59 11.77
N ALA A 68 13.31 -11.47 12.13
CA ALA A 68 12.38 -12.10 11.20
C ALA A 68 11.15 -11.22 10.91
N ALA A 69 10.75 -10.40 11.89
CA ALA A 69 9.69 -9.42 11.79
C ALA A 69 10.02 -8.17 12.61
N VAL A 70 9.59 -7.01 12.13
CA VAL A 70 9.73 -5.71 12.79
C VAL A 70 8.34 -5.08 12.88
N ARG A 71 7.96 -4.60 14.07
CA ARG A 71 6.71 -3.88 14.32
C ARG A 71 7.01 -2.42 14.66
N PHE A 72 6.21 -1.51 14.12
CA PHE A 72 6.13 -0.11 14.52
C PHE A 72 4.71 0.22 14.94
N ASN A 73 4.56 1.14 15.91
CA ASN A 73 3.25 1.57 16.41
C ASN A 73 2.36 2.18 15.32
N ASP A 74 2.96 2.84 14.32
CA ASP A 74 2.28 3.41 13.17
C ASP A 74 3.26 3.70 12.02
N ALA A 75 2.72 4.05 10.85
CA ALA A 75 3.50 4.34 9.65
C ALA A 75 4.38 5.60 9.77
N LEU A 76 3.95 6.65 10.46
CA LEU A 76 4.78 7.84 10.71
C LEU A 76 5.96 7.49 11.60
N THR A 77 5.73 6.72 12.68
CA THR A 77 6.78 6.22 13.58
C THR A 77 7.83 5.40 12.83
N ALA A 78 7.40 4.51 11.91
CA ALA A 78 8.31 3.76 11.04
C ALA A 78 9.19 4.67 10.15
N HIS A 79 8.58 5.65 9.48
CA HIS A 79 9.31 6.61 8.64
C HIS A 79 10.22 7.52 9.48
N MET A 80 9.82 7.87 10.71
CA MET A 80 10.66 8.61 11.66
C MET A 80 11.88 7.81 12.13
N ALA A 81 11.75 6.50 12.36
CA ALA A 81 12.89 5.64 12.70
C ALA A 81 13.97 5.66 11.60
N LEU A 82 13.57 5.44 10.34
CA LEU A 82 14.48 5.56 9.19
C LEU A 82 15.05 6.98 9.03
N THR A 83 14.24 8.01 9.29
CA THR A 83 14.70 9.40 9.27
C THR A 83 15.81 9.65 10.29
N ARG A 84 15.67 9.15 11.54
CA ARG A 84 16.72 9.27 12.57
C ARG A 84 18.03 8.63 12.11
N LEU A 85 17.99 7.45 11.49
CA LEU A 85 19.18 6.79 10.95
C LEU A 85 19.84 7.61 9.81
N ILE A 86 19.04 8.22 8.93
CA ILE A 86 19.55 9.08 7.85
C ILE A 86 20.24 10.34 8.43
N LEU A 87 19.67 10.95 9.47
CA LEU A 87 20.18 12.17 10.09
C LEU A 87 21.41 11.90 10.97
N ALA A 88 21.45 10.78 11.67
CA ALA A 88 22.61 10.31 12.44
C ALA A 88 23.76 9.76 11.57
N ALA A 89 23.59 9.72 10.24
CA ALA A 89 24.49 9.04 9.29
C ALA A 89 24.80 7.58 9.68
N ALA A 90 23.84 6.91 10.32
CA ALA A 90 23.99 5.57 10.88
C ALA A 90 23.85 4.48 9.81
N ALA A 91 24.18 3.24 10.20
CA ALA A 91 23.83 2.06 9.42
C ALA A 91 22.30 2.01 9.18
N ARG A 92 21.93 1.60 7.98
CA ARG A 92 20.55 1.63 7.44
C ARG A 92 20.38 0.55 6.35
N GLN A 93 20.94 -0.62 6.64
CA GLN A 93 21.04 -1.79 5.77
C GLN A 93 19.96 -2.84 6.06
N ALA A 94 19.15 -2.68 7.12
CA ALA A 94 18.09 -3.61 7.43
C ALA A 94 17.10 -3.77 6.27
N TRP A 95 16.70 -5.03 6.04
CA TRP A 95 15.81 -5.47 4.96
C TRP A 95 14.41 -4.82 5.02
N CYS A 96 14.04 -4.25 6.18
CA CYS A 96 12.76 -3.58 6.38
C CYS A 96 12.69 -2.21 5.68
N TRP A 97 13.80 -1.50 5.47
CA TRP A 97 13.77 -0.14 4.90
C TRP A 97 13.32 -0.10 3.43
N PRO A 98 13.78 -1.00 2.52
CA PRO A 98 13.25 -1.08 1.16
C PRO A 98 11.80 -1.59 1.08
N MET A 99 11.29 -2.25 2.11
CA MET A 99 9.88 -2.64 2.22
C MET A 99 9.00 -1.49 2.73
N LEU A 100 9.51 -0.67 3.64
CA LEU A 100 8.82 0.51 4.16
C LEU A 100 8.77 1.64 3.14
N VAL A 101 9.87 1.89 2.43
CA VAL A 101 10.03 2.99 1.47
C VAL A 101 10.42 2.41 0.11
N THR A 102 9.47 2.37 -0.81
CA THR A 102 9.67 1.83 -2.16
C THR A 102 10.83 2.54 -2.87
N GLY A 103 11.77 1.76 -3.42
CA GLY A 103 12.95 2.27 -4.12
C GLY A 103 14.11 2.70 -3.21
N TYR A 104 13.96 2.61 -1.89
CA TYR A 104 15.03 2.92 -0.95
C TYR A 104 16.24 1.99 -1.09
N ARG A 105 17.45 2.55 -0.99
CA ARG A 105 18.73 1.82 -0.95
C ARG A 105 19.65 2.48 0.08
N ALA A 106 20.36 1.68 0.87
CA ALA A 106 21.24 2.18 1.94
C ALA A 106 22.35 3.16 1.45
N ALA A 107 22.75 3.05 0.18
CA ALA A 107 23.76 3.89 -0.47
C ALA A 107 23.28 5.29 -0.89
N LEU A 108 21.98 5.62 -0.82
CA LEU A 108 21.45 6.92 -1.22
C LEU A 108 21.97 8.06 -0.33
N GLY A 109 22.48 9.15 -0.90
CA GLY A 109 22.82 10.36 -0.12
C GLY A 109 21.62 10.86 0.69
N SER A 110 21.87 11.48 1.86
CA SER A 110 20.80 11.79 2.83
C SER A 110 19.64 12.60 2.26
N GLY A 111 19.89 13.55 1.35
CA GLY A 111 18.81 14.27 0.65
C GLY A 111 17.92 13.37 -0.22
N ALA A 112 18.51 12.46 -1.01
CA ALA A 112 17.76 11.51 -1.83
C ALA A 112 16.99 10.49 -0.97
N ALA A 113 17.56 10.07 0.16
CA ALA A 113 16.88 9.22 1.13
C ALA A 113 15.69 9.94 1.78
N LEU A 114 15.87 11.18 2.26
CA LEU A 114 14.79 12.02 2.83
C LEU A 114 13.70 12.32 1.81
N ARG A 115 14.05 12.54 0.53
CA ARG A 115 13.09 12.68 -0.58
C ARG A 115 12.20 11.44 -0.71
N LEU A 116 12.78 10.23 -0.72
CA LEU A 116 11.98 9.01 -0.81
C LEU A 116 11.10 8.81 0.43
N VAL A 117 11.58 9.14 1.63
CA VAL A 117 10.77 9.13 2.86
C VAL A 117 9.58 10.10 2.74
N ALA A 118 9.79 11.33 2.27
CA ALA A 118 8.73 12.31 2.06
C ALA A 118 7.68 11.83 1.02
N LEU A 119 8.15 11.26 -0.09
CA LEU A 119 7.26 10.74 -1.14
C LEU A 119 6.47 9.50 -0.69
N SER A 120 7.08 8.64 0.13
CA SER A 120 6.43 7.47 0.74
C SER A 120 5.36 7.88 1.75
N LEU A 121 5.66 8.86 2.62
CA LEU A 121 4.68 9.48 3.52
C LEU A 121 3.51 10.13 2.77
N ALA A 122 3.73 10.63 1.56
CA ALA A 122 2.71 11.24 0.71
C ALA A 122 1.76 10.26 0.02
N ASP A 123 2.09 8.95 0.02
CA ASP A 123 1.22 7.88 -0.49
C ASP A 123 0.37 7.22 0.62
N LEU A 124 0.59 7.60 1.88
CA LEU A 124 -0.21 7.15 3.02
C LEU A 124 -1.58 7.85 3.05
N ARG A 125 -2.60 7.17 3.59
CA ARG A 125 -3.93 7.80 3.81
C ARG A 125 -3.86 8.90 4.88
N GLU A 126 -2.91 8.74 5.79
CA GLU A 126 -2.63 9.61 6.92
C GLU A 126 -1.75 10.82 6.54
N ALA A 127 -1.36 10.96 5.26
CA ALA A 127 -0.44 11.99 4.78
C ALA A 127 -0.77 13.42 5.25
N PRO A 128 -2.05 13.88 5.27
CA PRO A 128 -2.39 15.23 5.75
C PRO A 128 -2.01 15.49 7.21
N ALA A 129 -1.89 14.44 8.03
CA ALA A 129 -1.47 14.53 9.44
C ALA A 129 -0.03 14.05 9.67
N ALA A 130 0.49 13.15 8.82
CA ALA A 130 1.82 12.57 8.95
C ALA A 130 2.91 13.51 8.38
N LEU A 131 2.73 14.06 7.18
CA LEU A 131 3.72 14.93 6.53
C LEU A 131 4.05 16.20 7.34
N PRO A 132 3.07 16.97 7.88
CA PRO A 132 3.37 18.14 8.69
C PRO A 132 4.11 17.80 9.99
N ARG A 133 3.80 16.65 10.61
CA ARG A 133 4.50 16.18 11.82
C ARG A 133 5.95 15.77 11.49
N TRP A 134 6.15 15.05 10.40
CA TRP A 134 7.48 14.63 9.95
C TRP A 134 8.37 15.82 9.60
N ILE A 135 7.89 16.77 8.79
CA ILE A 135 8.70 17.94 8.40
C ILE A 135 8.97 18.88 9.58
N ALA A 136 8.03 19.01 10.53
CA ALA A 136 8.27 19.74 11.78
C ALA A 136 9.39 19.11 12.62
N GLN A 137 9.48 17.77 12.67
CA GLN A 137 10.58 17.06 13.34
C GLN A 137 11.90 17.21 12.59
N LEU A 138 11.88 17.18 11.25
CA LEU A 138 13.07 17.41 10.41
C LEU A 138 13.62 18.83 10.61
N ALA A 139 12.77 19.86 10.53
CA ALA A 139 13.13 21.24 10.82
C ALA A 139 13.60 21.42 12.27
N ALA A 140 13.01 20.68 13.22
CA ALA A 140 13.48 20.66 14.61
C ALA A 140 14.86 20.02 14.77
N HIS A 141 15.32 19.16 13.86
CA HIS A 141 16.65 18.53 13.97
C HIS A 141 17.78 19.48 13.58
N GLY A 142 17.54 20.41 12.65
CA GLY A 142 18.48 21.46 12.26
C GLY A 142 18.38 21.85 10.79
N GLU A 143 18.96 22.99 10.44
CA GLU A 143 18.90 23.56 9.09
C GLU A 143 19.42 22.60 8.01
N SER A 144 20.61 22.00 8.22
CA SER A 144 21.25 21.12 7.24
C SER A 144 20.39 19.91 6.84
N ALA A 145 19.53 19.43 7.75
CA ALA A 145 18.61 18.33 7.50
C ALA A 145 17.46 18.73 6.56
N GLY A 146 16.86 19.89 6.82
CA GLY A 146 15.86 20.49 5.93
C GLY A 146 16.45 20.88 4.58
N ALA A 147 17.64 21.48 4.57
CA ALA A 147 18.36 21.87 3.36
C ALA A 147 18.65 20.67 2.45
N ALA A 148 19.11 19.54 3.02
CA ALA A 148 19.37 18.32 2.25
C ALA A 148 18.10 17.75 1.59
N LEU A 149 16.94 17.79 2.27
CA LEU A 149 15.65 17.44 1.66
C LEU A 149 15.30 18.43 0.54
N VAL A 150 15.30 19.73 0.84
CA VAL A 150 14.86 20.81 -0.06
C VAL A 150 15.69 20.85 -1.34
N LEU A 151 17.01 20.61 -1.27
CA LEU A 151 17.88 20.50 -2.46
C LEU A 151 17.59 19.25 -3.32
N ALA A 152 17.10 18.16 -2.71
CA ALA A 152 16.80 16.92 -3.41
C ALA A 152 15.42 16.92 -4.09
N LEU A 153 14.47 17.75 -3.63
CA LEU A 153 13.13 17.86 -4.21
C LEU A 153 13.16 18.49 -5.62
N THR A 154 12.30 17.98 -6.49
CA THR A 154 11.93 18.57 -7.78
C THR A 154 10.60 19.32 -7.67
N GLY A 155 10.22 20.11 -8.69
CA GLY A 155 8.93 20.79 -8.73
C GLY A 155 7.73 19.84 -8.72
N ASP A 156 7.85 18.67 -9.36
CA ASP A 156 6.81 17.64 -9.34
C ASP A 156 6.66 17.00 -7.94
N ASP A 157 7.78 16.85 -7.21
CA ASP A 157 7.74 16.38 -5.83
C ASP A 157 7.02 17.40 -4.94
N THR A 158 7.37 18.69 -5.01
CA THR A 158 6.70 19.72 -4.20
C THR A 158 5.20 19.80 -4.52
N ALA A 159 4.81 19.69 -5.80
CA ALA A 159 3.40 19.63 -6.21
C ALA A 159 2.67 18.35 -5.76
N ARG A 160 3.37 17.24 -5.55
CA ARG A 160 2.82 16.00 -4.96
C ARG A 160 2.67 16.12 -3.44
N LEU A 161 3.73 16.57 -2.76
CA LEU A 161 3.74 16.77 -1.31
C LEU A 161 2.67 17.79 -0.88
N GLN A 162 2.52 18.89 -1.61
CA GLN A 162 1.48 19.89 -1.35
C GLN A 162 0.06 19.30 -1.42
N ARG A 163 -0.22 18.45 -2.42
CA ARG A 163 -1.53 17.78 -2.56
C ARG A 163 -1.77 16.75 -1.46
N ALA A 164 -0.74 16.02 -1.05
CA ALA A 164 -0.84 15.05 0.05
C ALA A 164 -1.07 15.72 1.42
N CYS A 165 -0.72 17.01 1.56
CA CYS A 165 -1.04 17.84 2.73
C CYS A 165 -2.39 18.56 2.64
N ALA A 166 -3.18 18.39 1.56
CA ALA A 166 -4.50 19.00 1.46
C ALA A 166 -5.43 18.48 2.56
N GLY A 167 -6.17 19.39 3.21
CA GLY A 167 -7.02 19.02 4.35
C GLY A 167 -6.28 18.73 5.66
N ALA A 168 -4.99 19.06 5.77
CA ALA A 168 -4.22 18.91 7.01
C ALA A 168 -4.95 19.55 8.21
N PRO A 169 -5.13 18.82 9.33
CA PRO A 169 -5.81 19.35 10.51
C PRO A 169 -5.00 20.51 11.12
N LYS A 170 -5.69 21.52 11.65
CA LYS A 170 -5.04 22.65 12.33
C LYS A 170 -4.11 22.12 13.44
N PRO A 171 -2.86 22.59 13.52
CA PRO A 171 -1.89 22.06 14.48
C PRO A 171 -2.33 22.37 15.91
N ALA A 172 -2.55 21.32 16.72
CA ALA A 172 -2.93 21.45 18.12
C ALA A 172 -1.82 22.08 19.00
N ARG A 173 -0.58 22.13 18.51
CA ARG A 173 0.58 22.72 19.18
C ARG A 173 1.46 23.40 18.13
N ARG A 174 1.79 24.68 18.35
CA ARG A 174 2.72 25.43 17.50
C ARG A 174 4.14 24.86 17.61
N VAL A 175 4.87 24.84 16.50
CA VAL A 175 6.26 24.33 16.42
C VAL A 175 7.26 25.45 16.74
N HIS A 176 8.50 25.10 17.12
CA HIS A 176 9.57 26.06 17.40
C HIS A 176 9.87 26.96 16.19
N ALA A 177 9.37 28.19 16.22
CA ALA A 177 9.55 29.19 15.16
C ALA A 177 11.02 29.49 14.79
N PRO A 178 12.01 29.53 15.72
CA PRO A 178 13.39 29.89 15.36
C PRO A 178 14.03 28.93 14.34
N ARG A 179 13.83 27.61 14.49
CA ARG A 179 14.43 26.62 13.57
C ARG A 179 13.77 26.61 12.19
N TRP A 180 12.46 26.86 12.14
CA TRP A 180 11.75 27.10 10.88
C TRP A 180 12.25 28.36 10.18
N ARG A 181 12.47 29.45 10.94
CA ARG A 181 12.99 30.70 10.40
C ARG A 181 14.37 30.54 9.78
N SER A 182 15.35 29.93 10.47
CA SER A 182 16.68 29.67 9.88
C SER A 182 16.61 28.89 8.56
N LEU A 183 15.80 27.83 8.49
CA LEU A 183 15.63 27.04 7.27
C LEU A 183 14.93 27.82 6.13
N LEU A 184 14.00 28.71 6.47
CA LEU A 184 13.32 29.57 5.51
C LEU A 184 14.24 30.69 5.00
N ASP A 185 14.99 31.34 5.88
CA ASP A 185 15.99 32.36 5.54
C ASP A 185 17.08 31.74 4.64
N TRP A 186 17.63 30.57 5.02
CA TRP A 186 18.57 29.80 4.20
C TRP A 186 18.01 29.45 2.83
N SER A 187 16.78 28.92 2.75
CA SER A 187 16.20 28.49 1.47
C SER A 187 15.85 29.67 0.57
N GLY A 188 15.43 30.80 1.14
CA GLY A 188 15.18 32.04 0.42
C GLY A 188 16.47 32.63 -0.17
N ALA A 189 17.57 32.61 0.60
CA ALA A 189 18.89 33.03 0.14
C ALA A 189 19.51 32.08 -0.88
N CYS A 190 19.39 30.76 -0.68
CA CYS A 190 20.05 29.74 -1.52
C CYS A 190 19.29 29.44 -2.83
N LEU A 191 17.95 29.51 -2.83
CA LEU A 191 17.11 29.16 -3.99
C LEU A 191 16.40 30.35 -4.64
N GLY A 192 16.23 31.44 -3.90
CA GLY A 192 15.35 32.55 -4.26
C GLY A 192 13.93 32.37 -3.75
N VAL A 193 13.31 33.48 -3.36
CA VAL A 193 11.96 33.53 -2.76
C VAL A 193 10.84 33.01 -3.67
N ASP A 194 11.05 33.04 -4.98
CA ASP A 194 10.07 32.55 -5.97
C ASP A 194 10.22 31.05 -6.30
N ASP A 195 11.26 30.37 -5.83
CA ASP A 195 11.48 28.94 -6.08
C ASP A 195 10.35 28.10 -5.47
N VAL A 196 9.82 27.16 -6.26
CA VAL A 196 8.69 26.31 -5.87
C VAL A 196 8.95 25.49 -4.60
N ARG A 197 10.23 25.19 -4.29
CA ARG A 197 10.66 24.45 -3.11
C ARG A 197 10.70 25.33 -1.86
N HIS A 198 11.13 26.59 -2.00
CA HIS A 198 11.04 27.58 -0.92
C HIS A 198 9.58 27.91 -0.61
N ARG A 199 8.75 28.12 -1.65
CA ARG A 199 7.30 28.37 -1.50
C ARG A 199 6.55 27.19 -0.86
N TRP A 200 6.86 25.96 -1.25
CA TRP A 200 6.34 24.76 -0.58
C TRP A 200 6.78 24.69 0.89
N LEU A 201 8.02 25.04 1.20
CA LEU A 201 8.51 25.05 2.58
C LEU A 201 7.82 26.13 3.44
N LEU A 202 7.55 27.32 2.88
CA LEU A 202 6.74 28.38 3.52
C LEU A 202 5.32 27.88 3.84
N ASP A 203 4.67 27.21 2.89
CA ASP A 203 3.34 26.63 3.09
C ASP A 203 3.37 25.54 4.17
N MET A 204 4.38 24.66 4.18
CA MET A 204 4.56 23.65 5.21
C MET A 204 4.81 24.27 6.60
N ALA A 205 5.60 25.34 6.70
CA ALA A 205 5.80 26.05 7.95
C ALA A 205 4.47 26.58 8.51
N ALA A 206 3.61 27.15 7.66
CA ALA A 206 2.28 27.61 8.03
C ALA A 206 1.34 26.46 8.44
N VAL A 207 1.35 25.32 7.74
CA VAL A 207 0.57 24.12 8.10
C VAL A 207 1.04 23.54 9.44
N CYS A 208 2.36 23.58 9.72
CA CYS A 208 2.93 23.22 11.02
C CYS A 208 2.65 24.25 12.14
N GLY A 209 2.04 25.39 11.83
CA GLY A 209 1.74 26.44 12.80
C GLY A 209 3.00 27.13 13.34
N ALA A 210 4.07 27.18 12.54
CA ALA A 210 5.18 28.07 12.80
C ALA A 210 4.74 29.51 12.51
N ASP A 211 4.90 30.39 13.48
CA ASP A 211 4.57 31.82 13.35
C ASP A 211 5.73 32.52 12.63
N VAL A 212 5.74 32.38 11.29
CA VAL A 212 6.75 32.97 10.42
C VAL A 212 6.08 34.02 9.55
N ASP A 213 6.53 35.27 9.69
CA ASP A 213 6.00 36.39 8.93
C ASP A 213 6.31 36.19 7.44
N ARG A 214 5.25 36.04 6.63
CA ARG A 214 5.33 35.75 5.19
C ARG A 214 6.01 36.86 4.38
N GLN A 215 6.29 38.01 4.98
CA GLN A 215 6.94 39.15 4.34
C GLN A 215 8.33 39.48 4.90
N ALA A 216 8.85 38.69 5.85
CA ALA A 216 10.19 38.89 6.38
C ALA A 216 11.25 38.67 5.28
N ARG A 217 11.99 39.74 4.97
CA ARG A 217 13.13 39.69 4.05
C ARG A 217 14.27 38.89 4.71
N PRO A 218 14.95 37.97 4.02
CA PRO A 218 16.07 37.23 4.60
C PRO A 218 17.21 38.20 4.95
N ASP A 219 17.84 37.96 6.09
CA ASP A 219 18.97 38.74 6.60
C ASP A 219 20.25 38.33 5.86
N PRO A 220 20.91 39.20 5.07
CA PRO A 220 22.00 38.81 4.17
C PRO A 220 23.23 38.27 4.90
N ASP A 221 23.45 38.65 6.17
CA ASP A 221 24.62 38.24 6.95
C ASP A 221 24.48 36.85 7.61
N ALA A 222 23.30 36.23 7.56
CA ALA A 222 23.08 34.88 8.10
C ALA A 222 23.65 33.75 7.22
N ALA A 223 24.03 34.04 5.97
CA ALA A 223 24.41 33.06 4.96
C ALA A 223 25.89 32.60 5.04
N ALA A 224 26.33 32.09 6.20
CA ALA A 224 27.67 31.56 6.40
C ALA A 224 27.66 30.05 6.70
N ALA A 225 27.92 29.25 5.65
CA ALA A 225 28.01 27.77 5.60
C ALA A 225 26.67 27.00 5.67
N PRO A 226 26.54 25.80 5.04
CA PRO A 226 27.62 24.98 4.46
C PRO A 226 27.69 24.99 2.92
N GLN A 227 28.66 25.73 2.37
CA GLN A 227 29.08 25.70 0.96
C GLN A 227 29.28 24.26 0.43
N ALA A 228 29.80 23.37 1.29
CA ALA A 228 30.08 21.96 1.00
C ALA A 228 28.85 21.14 0.54
N LEU A 229 27.63 21.53 0.93
CA LEU A 229 26.40 20.85 0.49
C LEU A 229 26.01 21.27 -0.95
N LEU A 230 26.38 22.48 -1.36
CA LEU A 230 26.20 22.99 -2.71
C LEU A 230 27.21 22.37 -3.69
N GLU A 231 28.46 22.18 -3.25
CA GLU A 231 29.51 21.49 -4.03
C GLU A 231 29.24 19.98 -4.21
N ALA A 232 28.48 19.35 -3.30
CA ALA A 232 28.02 17.96 -3.45
C ALA A 232 26.79 17.80 -4.37
N ALA A 233 26.06 18.89 -4.65
CA ALA A 233 24.83 18.86 -5.46
C ALA A 233 24.98 18.36 -6.91
N PRO A 234 26.04 18.65 -7.69
CA PRO A 234 26.20 18.09 -9.04
C PRO A 234 26.33 16.56 -9.05
N ALA A 235 27.00 15.96 -8.05
CA ALA A 235 27.09 14.50 -7.93
C ALA A 235 25.72 13.86 -7.60
N ALA A 236 24.90 14.51 -6.75
CA ALA A 236 23.54 14.08 -6.46
C ALA A 236 22.60 14.21 -7.69
N ARG A 237 22.79 15.22 -8.54
CA ARG A 237 22.06 15.36 -9.81
C ARG A 237 22.47 14.28 -10.83
N ALA A 238 23.76 13.96 -10.95
CA ALA A 238 24.23 12.89 -11.83
C ALA A 238 23.67 11.52 -11.41
N ALA A 239 23.62 11.23 -10.10
CA ALA A 239 23.02 9.99 -9.59
C ALA A 239 21.50 9.88 -9.84
N ASN A 240 20.78 11.01 -9.93
CA ASN A 240 19.36 11.04 -10.28
C ASN A 240 19.10 10.97 -11.81
N ALA A 241 20.07 11.36 -12.64
CA ALA A 241 19.92 11.33 -14.11
C ALA A 241 19.93 9.89 -14.67
N GLY A 242 20.70 8.98 -14.08
CA GLY A 242 20.83 7.57 -14.53
C GLY A 242 19.63 6.66 -14.25
N ILE A 243 18.43 7.20 -14.02
CA ILE A 243 17.18 6.45 -13.85
C ILE A 243 16.16 6.77 -14.98
N GLY A 244 16.45 7.79 -15.81
CA GLY A 244 15.83 7.94 -17.14
C GLY A 244 16.64 7.20 -18.20
N ASP A 245 15.96 6.75 -19.25
CA ASP A 245 16.54 6.28 -20.53
C ASP A 245 17.42 5.02 -20.47
N ASN A 246 16.79 3.87 -20.18
CA ASN A 246 17.23 2.59 -20.75
C ASN A 246 16.03 1.70 -21.13
N GLU A 247 15.35 2.08 -22.23
CA GLU A 247 14.25 1.32 -22.82
C GLU A 247 14.74 0.34 -23.92
N GLN A 248 16.04 0.00 -23.95
CA GLN A 248 16.65 -0.87 -24.98
C GLN A 248 17.45 -2.07 -24.46
N ALA A 249 17.68 -2.21 -23.15
CA ALA A 249 18.36 -3.38 -22.56
C ALA A 249 17.42 -4.57 -22.21
N ALA A 250 16.20 -4.60 -22.74
CA ALA A 250 15.17 -5.60 -22.39
C ALA A 250 14.94 -6.68 -23.47
N THR A 251 15.81 -6.80 -24.48
CA THR A 251 15.58 -7.64 -25.67
C THR A 251 16.65 -8.71 -25.94
N GLU A 252 17.59 -8.95 -25.01
CA GLU A 252 18.66 -9.97 -25.16
C GLU A 252 18.74 -11.01 -24.03
N LEU A 253 17.70 -11.14 -23.19
CA LEU A 253 17.66 -12.09 -22.07
C LEU A 253 16.58 -13.20 -22.18
N ASP A 254 15.99 -13.37 -23.37
CA ASP A 254 14.96 -14.39 -23.64
C ASP A 254 15.40 -15.45 -24.69
N ALA A 255 16.72 -15.67 -24.81
CA ALA A 255 17.33 -16.53 -25.83
C ALA A 255 18.24 -17.64 -25.25
N ALA A 256 17.96 -18.14 -24.03
CA ALA A 256 18.74 -19.24 -23.44
C ALA A 256 17.99 -20.06 -22.37
N SER A 257 16.86 -20.71 -22.71
CA SER A 257 16.43 -22.00 -22.14
C SER A 257 15.17 -22.55 -22.79
N SER A 258 15.29 -23.58 -23.61
CA SER A 258 14.21 -24.53 -23.90
C SER A 258 14.78 -25.94 -24.07
N PRO A 259 14.11 -26.98 -23.57
CA PRO A 259 14.67 -28.33 -23.49
C PRO A 259 14.62 -29.06 -24.84
N PRO A 260 15.54 -30.02 -25.09
CA PRO A 260 15.49 -30.84 -26.30
C PRO A 260 14.41 -31.95 -26.19
N PRO A 261 13.70 -32.28 -27.28
CA PRO A 261 12.81 -33.43 -27.34
C PRO A 261 13.57 -34.77 -27.52
N LEU A 262 12.91 -35.87 -27.17
CA LEU A 262 13.42 -37.24 -27.25
C LEU A 262 13.08 -37.95 -28.57
N ALA A 263 13.97 -38.88 -28.98
CA ALA A 263 13.87 -39.80 -30.13
C ALA A 263 13.86 -39.14 -31.53
N GLY A 264 14.46 -39.73 -32.58
CA GLY A 264 15.24 -40.97 -32.70
C GLY A 264 15.38 -41.37 -34.20
N ILE A 265 16.09 -42.47 -34.49
CA ILE A 265 16.31 -43.12 -35.82
C ILE A 265 17.58 -42.66 -36.59
N GLY A 266 18.39 -43.63 -37.02
CA GLY A 266 19.17 -43.54 -38.27
C GLY A 266 20.70 -43.43 -38.18
N ALA A 267 21.40 -44.57 -38.17
CA ALA A 267 22.81 -44.69 -38.57
C ALA A 267 22.93 -44.72 -40.13
N PRO A 268 24.12 -44.80 -40.79
CA PRO A 268 25.49 -44.97 -40.27
C PRO A 268 26.58 -44.07 -40.93
N VAL A 269 27.87 -44.24 -40.55
CA VAL A 269 29.03 -44.56 -41.44
C VAL A 269 30.39 -44.35 -40.72
N ARG A 270 31.04 -45.49 -40.42
CA ARG A 270 32.47 -45.87 -40.59
C ARG A 270 33.64 -44.93 -40.19
N ALA A 271 34.56 -45.49 -39.41
CA ALA A 271 35.90 -44.98 -39.07
C ALA A 271 36.93 -45.09 -40.23
N PRO A 272 38.14 -44.52 -40.10
CA PRO A 272 39.30 -45.20 -39.46
C PRO A 272 39.99 -44.31 -38.38
N ALA A 273 41.09 -44.63 -37.71
CA ALA A 273 41.79 -45.86 -37.24
C ALA A 273 43.14 -45.38 -36.60
N ASP A 274 43.91 -46.30 -36.00
CA ASP A 274 45.26 -46.12 -35.42
C ASP A 274 45.40 -45.20 -34.17
N GLY A 275 46.14 -45.56 -33.11
CA GLY A 275 46.87 -46.80 -32.82
C GLY A 275 47.22 -46.93 -31.31
N ARG A 276 47.34 -48.17 -30.84
CA ARG A 276 47.76 -48.61 -29.47
C ARG A 276 49.27 -48.98 -29.47
N PRO A 277 49.89 -49.47 -28.37
CA PRO A 277 49.97 -48.95 -26.99
C PRO A 277 51.42 -49.07 -26.39
N VAL A 278 51.70 -48.53 -25.20
CA VAL A 278 52.78 -49.06 -24.32
C VAL A 278 52.38 -48.97 -22.84
N VAL A 279 52.66 -50.04 -22.09
CA VAL A 279 52.50 -50.26 -20.63
C VAL A 279 53.75 -51.05 -20.20
N PRO A 280 54.44 -50.72 -19.08
CA PRO A 280 54.34 -51.55 -17.85
C PRO A 280 54.46 -50.74 -16.54
N GLU A 281 53.67 -51.06 -15.50
CA GLU A 281 54.05 -51.81 -14.26
C GLU A 281 54.83 -50.96 -13.22
N THR A 282 54.81 -51.12 -11.90
CA THR A 282 54.08 -51.84 -10.82
C THR A 282 54.71 -51.28 -9.51
N GLY A 283 54.06 -51.40 -8.35
CA GLY A 283 54.67 -51.00 -7.07
C GLY A 283 53.73 -51.17 -5.87
N HIS A 284 54.03 -52.12 -4.99
CA HIS A 284 53.21 -52.51 -3.83
C HIS A 284 53.55 -51.75 -2.52
N GLY A 285 52.68 -51.88 -1.50
CA GLY A 285 52.84 -51.37 -0.12
C GLY A 285 51.65 -50.50 0.32
N GLU A 286 50.51 -50.99 0.83
CA GLU A 286 50.20 -51.91 1.94
C GLU A 286 50.37 -51.35 3.38
N PHE A 287 49.30 -51.48 4.20
CA PHE A 287 49.20 -51.29 5.68
C PHE A 287 49.36 -49.84 6.26
N THR A 288 48.59 -49.36 7.26
CA THR A 288 47.49 -49.93 8.08
C THR A 288 46.55 -48.84 8.62
N ALA A 289 45.38 -49.22 9.18
CA ALA A 289 44.44 -48.35 9.89
C ALA A 289 44.30 -48.69 11.40
N SER A 290 43.95 -47.69 12.23
CA SER A 290 43.18 -47.74 13.51
C SER A 290 43.34 -46.37 14.23
N ALA A 291 42.36 -45.66 14.81
CA ALA A 291 41.05 -45.94 15.42
C ALA A 291 41.09 -46.33 16.93
N SER A 292 40.78 -45.36 17.82
CA SER A 292 40.08 -45.45 19.13
C SER A 292 40.00 -44.00 19.69
N ALA A 293 38.93 -43.39 20.24
CA ALA A 293 37.71 -43.80 20.96
C ALA A 293 37.87 -43.95 22.50
N ALA A 294 37.23 -43.03 23.25
CA ALA A 294 36.71 -43.05 24.65
C ALA A 294 36.39 -41.59 25.06
N GLN A 295 35.16 -41.14 25.33
CA GLN A 295 34.23 -41.38 26.47
C GLN A 295 34.56 -40.62 27.78
N GLU A 296 33.62 -39.73 28.17
CA GLU A 296 32.90 -39.63 29.48
C GLU A 296 33.72 -39.38 30.78
N GLU A 297 33.24 -38.76 31.87
CA GLU A 297 31.88 -38.39 32.34
C GLU A 297 31.94 -37.32 33.48
N SER A 298 30.78 -37.00 34.11
CA SER A 298 30.60 -36.33 35.43
C SER A 298 30.83 -34.79 35.50
N SER A 299 29.86 -33.90 35.78
CA SER A 299 28.81 -33.78 36.83
C SER A 299 29.23 -32.91 38.03
N GLY A 300 28.35 -31.98 38.44
CA GLY A 300 28.55 -31.12 39.63
C GLY A 300 27.74 -29.82 39.62
N ALA A 301 26.53 -29.83 40.18
CA ALA A 301 25.71 -28.64 40.38
C ALA A 301 25.63 -28.25 41.88
N VAL A 302 25.90 -26.99 42.22
CA VAL A 302 25.48 -26.36 43.49
C VAL A 302 25.08 -24.91 43.24
N SER A 303 24.06 -24.43 43.95
CA SER A 303 23.46 -23.10 43.82
C SER A 303 23.77 -22.20 45.03
N ARG A 304 23.42 -20.90 44.92
CA ARG A 304 23.10 -19.93 46.01
C ARG A 304 24.25 -19.06 46.58
N ALA A 305 24.23 -17.75 46.27
CA ALA A 305 24.04 -16.66 47.25
C ALA A 305 24.21 -15.23 46.64
N ALA A 306 23.29 -14.32 46.99
CA ALA A 306 23.51 -12.86 47.10
C ALA A 306 23.71 -12.53 48.62
N PRO A 307 24.07 -11.32 49.14
CA PRO A 307 23.68 -9.93 48.75
C PRO A 307 24.89 -8.94 48.90
N PRO A 308 24.83 -7.66 49.42
CA PRO A 308 23.83 -6.57 49.48
C PRO A 308 24.34 -5.25 48.79
N GLY A 309 23.72 -4.05 48.86
CA GLY A 309 22.36 -3.64 49.26
C GLY A 309 22.23 -2.26 49.98
N LEU A 310 21.27 -1.44 49.53
CA LEU A 310 20.44 -0.45 50.28
C LEU A 310 20.95 0.94 50.73
N ALA A 311 20.34 2.01 50.17
CA ALA A 311 19.53 3.07 50.83
C ALA A 311 19.23 4.22 49.81
N ALA A 312 18.04 4.76 49.52
CA ALA A 312 16.68 4.85 50.09
C ALA A 312 16.30 6.27 50.57
N ARG A 313 15.03 6.67 50.29
CA ARG A 313 14.15 7.78 50.80
C ARG A 313 13.61 8.71 49.68
N GLU A 314 12.35 9.15 49.63
CA GLU A 314 11.11 8.91 50.43
C GLU A 314 9.86 9.22 49.54
N PHE A 315 8.77 8.42 49.56
CA PHE A 315 7.42 8.68 50.17
C PHE A 315 6.64 9.95 49.70
N SER A 316 5.29 10.00 49.53
CA SER A 316 4.19 8.99 49.49
C SER A 316 2.82 9.64 49.16
N ALA A 317 1.84 8.87 48.64
CA ALA A 317 0.35 8.98 48.77
C ALA A 317 -0.40 8.32 47.58
N ILE A 318 -1.60 7.73 47.67
CA ILE A 318 -2.19 6.59 48.40
C ILE A 318 -3.66 6.43 47.88
N LYS A 319 -4.02 5.24 47.35
CA LYS A 319 -5.39 4.63 47.17
C LYS A 319 -6.52 5.38 46.41
N ALA A 320 -7.55 4.74 45.83
CA ALA A 320 -8.09 3.35 45.86
C ALA A 320 -8.56 2.91 44.43
N LEU A 321 -8.43 1.66 43.95
CA LEU A 321 -9.26 0.44 44.20
C LEU A 321 -10.78 0.65 43.94
N ALA A 322 -11.53 -0.20 43.20
CA ALA A 322 -11.30 -1.59 42.77
C ALA A 322 -11.99 -2.00 41.43
N SER A 323 -11.72 -3.23 40.96
CA SER A 323 -12.19 -3.89 39.72
C SER A 323 -13.52 -4.69 39.87
N PRO A 324 -14.13 -5.21 38.78
CA PRO A 324 -15.61 -5.29 38.66
C PRO A 324 -16.25 -6.66 38.98
N SER A 325 -17.59 -6.64 39.12
CA SER A 325 -18.47 -7.81 39.27
C SER A 325 -19.47 -7.97 38.12
N ARG A 326 -19.77 -9.23 37.78
CA ARG A 326 -20.59 -9.72 36.66
C ARG A 326 -22.11 -9.62 36.94
N PRO A 327 -22.98 -9.26 35.97
CA PRO A 327 -24.43 -9.22 36.18
C PRO A 327 -25.11 -10.59 35.99
N PRO A 328 -26.24 -10.86 36.69
CA PRO A 328 -27.02 -12.11 36.59
C PRO A 328 -28.19 -12.05 35.60
N SER A 329 -28.73 -13.21 35.23
CA SER A 329 -29.91 -13.37 34.37
C SER A 329 -31.25 -13.12 35.11
N PRO A 330 -32.30 -12.60 34.45
CA PRO A 330 -33.59 -12.36 35.08
C PRO A 330 -34.48 -13.61 35.11
N GLN A 331 -35.11 -13.87 36.25
CA GLN A 331 -36.06 -14.98 36.45
C GLN A 331 -37.48 -14.44 36.64
N ARG A 332 -38.48 -15.16 36.13
CA ARG A 332 -39.89 -14.74 36.12
C ARG A 332 -40.46 -14.57 37.54
N GLN A 333 -41.25 -13.52 37.74
CA GLN A 333 -42.35 -13.54 38.69
C GLN A 333 -43.63 -13.05 38.00
N ALA A 334 -44.76 -13.67 38.37
CA ALA A 334 -46.07 -13.40 37.80
C ALA A 334 -47.00 -12.87 38.90
N THR A 335 -47.73 -11.80 38.60
CA THR A 335 -48.82 -11.30 39.43
C THR A 335 -50.07 -11.08 38.56
N ARG A 336 -51.10 -11.88 38.85
CA ARG A 336 -52.51 -11.60 38.53
C ARG A 336 -53.02 -10.55 39.53
N ALA A 337 -54.11 -9.82 39.32
CA ALA A 337 -54.86 -9.39 38.13
C ALA A 337 -55.90 -8.37 38.63
N ALA A 338 -56.27 -7.38 37.82
CA ALA A 338 -57.47 -6.56 38.03
C ALA A 338 -58.00 -6.10 36.67
N ASP A 339 -59.31 -5.95 36.58
CA ASP A 339 -60.10 -5.82 35.36
C ASP A 339 -60.54 -4.36 35.16
N ASP A 340 -60.43 -3.86 33.92
CA ASP A 340 -61.12 -2.65 33.42
C ASP A 340 -60.74 -2.45 31.94
N GLY A 341 -61.68 -2.69 31.02
CA GLY A 341 -61.50 -2.49 29.58
C GLY A 341 -62.23 -1.25 29.05
N PRO A 342 -61.62 -0.52 28.10
CA PRO A 342 -62.40 0.03 26.99
C PRO A 342 -61.61 -0.11 25.64
N PRO A 343 -62.00 0.56 24.53
CA PRO A 343 -62.82 -0.06 23.50
C PRO A 343 -62.11 -0.21 22.14
N ALA A 344 -62.80 -0.80 21.17
CA ALA A 344 -62.28 -0.99 19.81
C ALA A 344 -62.09 0.34 19.05
N ALA A 345 -60.97 0.46 18.32
CA ALA A 345 -60.75 1.51 17.33
C ALA A 345 -60.03 0.96 16.08
N VAL A 346 -60.74 1.05 14.96
CA VAL A 346 -60.27 1.24 13.57
C VAL A 346 -59.01 0.50 13.11
N ARG A 347 -59.21 -0.50 12.24
CA ARG A 347 -58.24 -0.85 11.21
C ARG A 347 -58.37 0.18 10.08
N ASP A 348 -57.27 0.80 9.68
CA ASP A 348 -57.15 1.46 8.38
C ASP A 348 -55.80 1.11 7.74
N ASP A 349 -55.92 0.35 6.67
CA ASP A 349 -55.03 0.08 5.54
C ASP A 349 -53.66 0.80 5.48
N LEU A 350 -52.59 0.01 5.70
CA LEU A 350 -51.32 0.22 5.02
C LEU A 350 -51.43 -0.34 3.59
N PRO A 351 -51.12 0.43 2.52
CA PRO A 351 -51.31 0.00 1.15
C PRO A 351 -50.50 -1.25 0.84
N GLY A 352 -51.12 -2.17 0.09
CA GLY A 352 -50.68 -3.55 -0.03
C GLY A 352 -49.23 -3.69 -0.50
N MET A 353 -48.45 -4.44 0.29
CA MET A 353 -47.22 -5.06 -0.16
C MET A 353 -47.56 -6.02 -1.30
N VAL A 354 -47.51 -5.52 -2.54
CA VAL A 354 -47.81 -6.31 -3.73
C VAL A 354 -46.82 -7.46 -3.76
N LYS A 355 -47.35 -8.70 -3.71
CA LYS A 355 -46.57 -9.90 -4.05
C LYS A 355 -46.41 -9.94 -5.57
N GLU A 356 -45.70 -8.95 -6.13
CA GLU A 356 -45.23 -9.06 -7.50
C GLU A 356 -44.29 -10.25 -7.56
N GLY A 357 -44.62 -11.16 -8.48
CA GLY A 357 -43.98 -12.46 -8.55
C GLY A 357 -42.50 -12.36 -8.87
N VAL A 358 -41.85 -13.51 -8.81
CA VAL A 358 -40.51 -13.71 -9.37
C VAL A 358 -40.59 -13.48 -10.89
N ALA A 359 -40.46 -12.22 -11.31
CA ALA A 359 -40.40 -11.84 -12.70
C ALA A 359 -39.11 -12.41 -13.29
N GLN A 360 -39.28 -13.29 -14.27
CA GLN A 360 -38.23 -13.94 -15.04
C GLN A 360 -36.99 -13.07 -15.26
N ILE A 361 -35.85 -13.58 -14.80
CA ILE A 361 -34.53 -13.06 -15.16
C ILE A 361 -34.24 -13.54 -16.59
N ASP A 362 -34.84 -12.87 -17.57
CA ASP A 362 -34.70 -13.25 -18.99
C ASP A 362 -33.51 -12.53 -19.63
N SER A 363 -32.59 -13.34 -20.16
CA SER A 363 -31.35 -12.99 -20.90
C SER A 363 -30.41 -11.96 -20.26
N ASP A 364 -29.28 -12.43 -19.72
CA ASP A 364 -28.10 -11.56 -19.59
C ASP A 364 -27.67 -11.12 -21.02
N ALA A 365 -27.63 -9.82 -21.29
CA ALA A 365 -27.31 -9.32 -22.62
C ALA A 365 -25.80 -9.42 -22.88
N SER A 366 -25.38 -9.91 -24.06
CA SER A 366 -23.95 -9.96 -24.39
C SER A 366 -23.39 -8.54 -24.57
N THR A 367 -22.21 -8.29 -24.00
CA THR A 367 -21.46 -7.04 -24.18
C THR A 367 -19.99 -7.33 -24.48
N THR A 368 -19.39 -6.51 -25.33
CA THR A 368 -17.95 -6.51 -25.59
C THR A 368 -17.19 -5.57 -24.65
N ALA A 369 -17.91 -4.71 -23.91
CA ALA A 369 -17.37 -3.69 -23.02
C ALA A 369 -17.56 -4.03 -21.53
N GLY A 370 -17.71 -5.31 -21.15
CA GLY A 370 -18.06 -5.71 -19.79
C GLY A 370 -17.11 -5.18 -18.71
N GLY A 371 -15.83 -5.02 -19.04
CA GLY A 371 -14.85 -4.44 -18.13
C GLY A 371 -14.98 -2.93 -17.88
N LEU A 372 -15.92 -2.23 -18.52
CA LEU A 372 -16.29 -0.85 -18.22
C LEU A 372 -16.60 -0.67 -16.72
N LEU A 373 -17.29 -1.65 -16.14
CA LEU A 373 -17.72 -1.61 -14.73
C LEU A 373 -16.56 -1.72 -13.74
N PHE A 374 -15.40 -2.22 -14.15
CA PHE A 374 -14.17 -2.17 -13.33
C PHE A 374 -13.66 -0.73 -13.12
N LEU A 375 -14.14 0.25 -13.90
CA LEU A 375 -13.88 1.66 -13.63
C LEU A 375 -14.63 2.18 -12.41
N VAL A 376 -15.73 1.55 -11.99
CA VAL A 376 -16.52 1.99 -10.83
C VAL A 376 -15.66 1.99 -9.54
N PRO A 377 -15.04 0.86 -9.12
CA PRO A 377 -14.15 0.86 -7.97
C PRO A 377 -12.80 1.57 -8.21
N LEU A 378 -12.40 1.81 -9.47
CA LEU A 378 -11.22 2.66 -9.78
C LEU A 378 -11.52 4.14 -9.50
N LEU A 379 -12.65 4.64 -10.00
CA LEU A 379 -13.10 6.01 -9.85
C LEU A 379 -13.40 6.33 -8.38
N ALA A 380 -14.00 5.38 -7.65
CA ALA A 380 -14.17 5.48 -6.20
C ALA A 380 -12.82 5.65 -5.48
N ARG A 381 -11.81 4.84 -5.81
CA ARG A 381 -10.44 4.96 -5.26
C ARG A 381 -9.69 6.24 -5.65
N LEU A 382 -10.07 6.84 -6.77
CA LEU A 382 -9.53 8.13 -7.22
C LEU A 382 -10.27 9.34 -6.64
N GLY A 383 -11.24 9.14 -5.73
CA GLY A 383 -11.96 10.21 -5.03
C GLY A 383 -13.12 10.80 -5.82
N LEU A 384 -13.69 10.09 -6.80
CA LEU A 384 -14.79 10.64 -7.62
C LEU A 384 -16.02 10.97 -6.76
N ALA A 385 -16.35 10.16 -5.75
CA ALA A 385 -17.51 10.41 -4.89
C ALA A 385 -17.41 11.76 -4.16
N ASP A 386 -16.26 12.04 -3.55
CA ASP A 386 -16.00 13.31 -2.83
C ASP A 386 -16.08 14.50 -3.80
N PHE A 387 -15.48 14.37 -4.99
CA PHE A 387 -15.49 15.39 -6.04
C PHE A 387 -16.89 15.71 -6.58
N LEU A 388 -17.83 14.76 -6.55
CA LEU A 388 -19.24 14.96 -6.90
C LEU A 388 -20.03 15.62 -5.76
N CYS A 389 -19.71 15.30 -4.50
CA CYS A 389 -20.38 15.87 -3.33
C CYS A 389 -20.11 17.37 -3.13
N GLU A 390 -19.01 17.90 -3.67
CA GLU A 390 -18.70 19.34 -3.65
C GLU A 390 -19.69 20.19 -4.45
N ASP A 391 -20.30 19.65 -5.50
CA ASP A 391 -21.05 20.43 -6.50
C ASP A 391 -22.03 19.55 -7.30
N ALA A 392 -23.32 19.77 -7.07
CA ALA A 392 -24.40 19.01 -7.72
C ALA A 392 -24.44 19.16 -9.25
N ALA A 393 -23.85 20.22 -9.82
CA ALA A 393 -23.76 20.39 -11.27
C ALA A 393 -22.87 19.32 -11.93
N ARG A 394 -21.99 18.65 -11.17
CA ARG A 394 -21.09 17.60 -11.66
C ARG A 394 -21.74 16.21 -11.73
N SER A 395 -23.02 16.09 -11.37
CA SER A 395 -23.71 14.80 -11.20
C SER A 395 -23.73 13.90 -12.44
N ASP A 396 -23.55 14.46 -13.64
CA ASP A 396 -23.47 13.71 -14.92
C ASP A 396 -22.05 13.31 -15.36
N LEU A 397 -21.02 13.73 -14.60
CA LEU A 397 -19.61 13.47 -14.92
C LEU A 397 -19.26 11.97 -15.05
N PRO A 398 -19.76 11.05 -14.21
CA PRO A 398 -19.50 9.61 -14.39
C PRO A 398 -20.01 9.09 -15.74
N GLN A 399 -21.19 9.54 -16.15
CA GLN A 399 -21.80 9.23 -17.45
C GLN A 399 -20.96 9.83 -18.59
N ARG A 400 -20.51 11.09 -18.47
CA ARG A 400 -19.56 11.70 -19.42
C ARG A 400 -18.24 10.92 -19.54
N ILE A 401 -17.72 10.39 -18.43
CA ILE A 401 -16.51 9.55 -18.41
C ILE A 401 -16.75 8.25 -19.18
N PHE A 402 -17.88 7.58 -18.98
CA PHE A 402 -18.23 6.36 -19.72
C PHE A 402 -18.46 6.64 -21.21
N THR A 403 -19.29 7.64 -21.56
CA THR A 403 -19.53 8.07 -22.95
C THR A 403 -18.22 8.44 -23.66
N SER A 404 -17.39 9.28 -23.04
CA SER A 404 -16.08 9.70 -23.58
C SER A 404 -15.08 8.56 -23.75
N LEU A 405 -15.31 7.41 -23.12
CA LEU A 405 -14.48 6.22 -23.27
C LEU A 405 -15.03 5.27 -24.32
N LEU A 406 -16.32 4.94 -24.26
CA LEU A 406 -16.99 4.05 -25.22
C LEU A 406 -16.91 4.62 -26.65
N LEU A 407 -17.10 5.93 -26.84
CA LEU A 407 -16.92 6.62 -28.14
C LEU A 407 -15.49 6.54 -28.71
N ARG A 408 -14.51 6.04 -27.95
CA ARG A 408 -13.11 5.85 -28.37
C ARG A 408 -12.70 4.37 -28.48
N LEU A 409 -13.66 3.46 -28.35
CA LEU A 409 -13.47 2.01 -28.38
C LEU A 409 -14.37 1.39 -29.47
N PRO A 410 -14.01 0.22 -30.01
CA PRO A 410 -14.79 -0.46 -31.04
C PRO A 410 -16.00 -1.19 -30.42
N ILE A 411 -16.91 -0.44 -29.80
CA ILE A 411 -18.12 -0.95 -29.14
C ILE A 411 -19.31 -0.65 -30.06
N ALA A 412 -20.19 -1.63 -30.27
CA ALA A 412 -21.36 -1.47 -31.13
C ALA A 412 -22.36 -0.48 -30.52
N ASP A 413 -23.10 0.25 -31.36
CA ASP A 413 -24.08 1.26 -30.93
C ASP A 413 -25.27 0.65 -30.14
N ASP A 414 -25.51 -0.65 -30.31
CA ASP A 414 -26.52 -1.45 -29.60
C ASP A 414 -25.99 -2.20 -28.36
N ASP A 415 -24.69 -2.08 -28.03
CA ASP A 415 -24.11 -2.74 -26.86
C ASP A 415 -24.82 -2.25 -25.57
N PRO A 416 -25.28 -3.17 -24.69
CA PRO A 416 -26.10 -2.82 -23.53
C PRO A 416 -25.38 -1.90 -22.52
N THR A 417 -24.04 -1.79 -22.56
CA THR A 417 -23.29 -0.87 -21.69
C THR A 417 -23.59 0.61 -21.94
N TRP A 418 -24.07 1.00 -23.13
CA TRP A 418 -24.55 2.36 -23.40
C TRP A 418 -25.69 2.80 -22.48
N ARG A 419 -26.49 1.85 -21.95
CA ARG A 419 -27.56 2.12 -20.97
C ARG A 419 -27.04 2.66 -19.63
N LEU A 420 -25.74 2.52 -19.35
CA LEU A 420 -25.07 3.08 -18.17
C LEU A 420 -24.68 4.56 -18.34
N CYS A 421 -24.84 5.12 -19.54
CA CYS A 421 -24.39 6.47 -19.91
C CYS A 421 -25.53 7.53 -19.96
N ALA A 422 -26.77 7.14 -19.67
CA ALA A 422 -27.98 7.96 -19.83
C ALA A 422 -28.13 9.06 -18.74
N PRO A 423 -28.86 10.17 -18.99
CA PRO A 423 -29.76 10.46 -20.12
C PRO A 423 -29.08 11.41 -21.15
N PRO A 424 -29.74 12.21 -22.04
CA PRO A 424 -29.02 12.97 -23.04
C PRO A 424 -28.22 14.09 -22.39
N LEU A 425 -26.90 13.91 -22.34
CA LEU A 425 -25.95 14.83 -21.75
C LEU A 425 -25.99 16.15 -22.52
N ALA A 426 -26.30 17.25 -21.84
CA ALA A 426 -26.25 18.58 -22.44
C ALA A 426 -24.83 18.87 -22.94
N VAL A 427 -24.70 19.66 -24.00
CA VAL A 427 -23.37 20.06 -24.52
C VAL A 427 -22.69 20.93 -23.46
N ASP A 428 -21.67 20.39 -22.81
CA ASP A 428 -20.85 21.07 -21.81
C ASP A 428 -19.39 20.69 -22.02
N HIS A 429 -18.68 21.57 -22.71
CA HIS A 429 -17.27 21.37 -23.04
C HIS A 429 -16.33 21.41 -21.82
N GLU A 430 -16.73 21.97 -20.68
CA GLU A 430 -15.89 21.91 -19.47
C GLU A 430 -16.10 20.59 -18.72
N ALA A 431 -17.34 20.12 -18.60
CA ALA A 431 -17.63 18.80 -18.05
C ALA A 431 -16.98 17.68 -18.91
N ASP A 432 -16.98 17.82 -20.25
CA ASP A 432 -16.29 16.91 -21.16
C ASP A 432 -14.75 16.98 -21.00
N ARG A 433 -14.19 18.19 -20.74
CA ARG A 433 -12.77 18.34 -20.39
C ARG A 433 -12.43 17.69 -19.05
N GLU A 434 -13.27 17.83 -18.02
CA GLU A 434 -13.08 17.14 -16.73
C GLU A 434 -13.18 15.61 -16.90
N ALA A 435 -14.15 15.11 -17.68
CA ALA A 435 -14.22 13.68 -18.01
C ALA A 435 -12.92 13.19 -18.69
N GLY A 436 -12.34 13.99 -19.58
CA GLY A 436 -11.01 13.77 -20.15
C GLY A 436 -9.89 13.70 -19.10
N ARG A 437 -9.90 14.61 -18.11
CA ARG A 437 -8.95 14.63 -16.99
C ARG A 437 -9.09 13.38 -16.10
N TRP A 438 -10.31 12.94 -15.79
CA TRP A 438 -10.55 11.69 -15.07
C TRP A 438 -10.09 10.46 -15.85
N LEU A 439 -10.37 10.37 -17.15
CA LEU A 439 -9.86 9.28 -18.00
C LEU A 439 -8.32 9.26 -18.04
N ALA A 440 -7.65 10.42 -18.01
CA ALA A 440 -6.20 10.48 -17.88
C ALA A 440 -5.70 9.97 -16.51
N ARG A 441 -6.36 10.33 -15.40
CA ARG A 441 -6.10 9.77 -14.06
C ARG A 441 -6.26 8.25 -14.05
N CYS A 442 -7.35 7.72 -14.62
CA CYS A 442 -7.59 6.28 -14.77
C CYS A 442 -6.48 5.59 -15.58
N ARG A 443 -6.11 6.11 -16.76
CA ARG A 443 -5.00 5.58 -17.58
C ARG A 443 -3.70 5.51 -16.79
N ARG A 444 -3.34 6.59 -16.09
CA ARG A 444 -2.11 6.66 -15.29
C ARG A 444 -2.13 5.66 -14.14
N CYS A 445 -3.24 5.55 -13.42
CA CYS A 445 -3.38 4.61 -12.31
C CYS A 445 -3.30 3.15 -12.78
N LEU A 446 -4.02 2.79 -13.85
CA LEU A 446 -4.02 1.44 -14.42
C LEU A 446 -2.65 1.04 -14.98
N ARG A 447 -1.92 1.95 -15.63
CA ARG A 447 -0.56 1.68 -16.11
C ARG A 447 0.42 1.48 -14.96
N LEU A 448 0.43 2.37 -13.97
CA LEU A 448 1.44 2.37 -12.90
C LEU A 448 1.21 1.31 -11.82
N HIS A 449 -0.03 1.02 -11.46
CA HIS A 449 -0.35 0.17 -10.28
C HIS A 449 -1.01 -1.16 -10.65
N VAL A 450 -1.56 -1.29 -11.87
CA VAL A 450 -2.30 -2.49 -12.31
C VAL A 450 -1.60 -3.20 -13.48
N GLY A 451 -0.77 -2.49 -14.26
CA GLY A 451 -0.09 -3.07 -15.43
C GLY A 451 -1.06 -3.40 -16.58
N ILE A 452 -2.13 -2.62 -16.75
CA ILE A 452 -3.13 -2.82 -17.80
C ILE A 452 -3.52 -1.49 -18.48
N GLY A 453 -3.82 -1.53 -19.77
CA GLY A 453 -4.34 -0.37 -20.52
C GLY A 453 -5.87 -0.26 -20.40
N LEU A 454 -6.43 0.95 -20.61
CA LEU A 454 -7.89 1.15 -20.57
C LEU A 454 -8.64 0.25 -21.57
N HIS A 455 -8.13 0.11 -22.80
CA HIS A 455 -8.72 -0.78 -23.80
C HIS A 455 -8.77 -2.24 -23.28
N SER A 456 -7.64 -2.77 -22.83
CA SER A 456 -7.55 -4.14 -22.28
C SER A 456 -8.28 -4.33 -20.94
N LEU A 457 -8.62 -3.24 -20.23
CA LEU A 457 -9.51 -3.30 -19.09
C LEU A 457 -10.97 -3.43 -19.55
N VAL A 458 -11.42 -2.53 -20.44
CA VAL A 458 -12.84 -2.38 -20.82
C VAL A 458 -13.31 -3.42 -21.81
N CYS A 459 -12.56 -3.63 -22.90
CA CYS A 459 -12.93 -4.53 -23.99
C CYS A 459 -12.76 -5.99 -23.55
N ARG A 460 -13.81 -6.51 -22.91
CA ARG A 460 -13.93 -7.84 -22.34
C ARG A 460 -15.34 -8.38 -22.61
N PRO A 461 -15.47 -9.51 -23.32
CA PRO A 461 -16.74 -10.21 -23.42
C PRO A 461 -17.31 -10.51 -22.03
N ALA A 462 -18.59 -10.22 -21.86
CA ALA A 462 -19.35 -10.52 -20.65
C ALA A 462 -20.84 -10.62 -20.99
N ALA A 463 -21.62 -11.16 -20.07
CA ALA A 463 -23.06 -11.03 -20.08
C ALA A 463 -23.47 -10.00 -19.01
N ILE A 464 -24.33 -9.04 -19.33
CA ILE A 464 -24.70 -7.95 -18.43
C ILE A 464 -26.22 -7.83 -18.30
N THR A 465 -26.70 -7.76 -17.06
CA THR A 465 -28.09 -7.49 -16.70
C THR A 465 -28.18 -6.11 -16.06
N ILE A 466 -28.97 -5.21 -16.65
CA ILE A 466 -29.18 -3.84 -16.14
C ILE A 466 -30.67 -3.64 -15.86
N THR A 467 -31.01 -3.43 -14.58
CA THR A 467 -32.37 -3.16 -14.12
C THR A 467 -32.50 -1.72 -13.58
N ALA A 468 -33.64 -1.40 -12.96
CA ALA A 468 -33.82 -0.13 -12.26
C ALA A 468 -32.91 0.00 -11.02
N THR A 469 -32.56 -1.11 -10.35
CA THR A 469 -31.87 -1.09 -9.05
C THR A 469 -30.53 -1.83 -9.05
N HIS A 470 -30.25 -2.66 -10.05
CA HIS A 470 -29.06 -3.52 -10.12
C HIS A 470 -28.34 -3.43 -11.48
N VAL A 471 -27.03 -3.64 -11.43
CA VAL A 471 -26.17 -4.00 -12.57
C VAL A 471 -25.41 -5.25 -12.18
N ASP A 472 -25.72 -6.37 -12.82
CA ASP A 472 -25.05 -7.64 -12.62
C ASP A 472 -24.20 -7.95 -13.86
N LEU A 473 -22.88 -8.04 -13.68
CA LEU A 473 -21.94 -8.43 -14.73
C LEU A 473 -21.53 -9.89 -14.52
N ARG A 474 -21.71 -10.75 -15.52
CA ARG A 474 -21.26 -12.13 -15.50
C ARG A 474 -20.11 -12.33 -16.48
N GLN A 475 -19.00 -12.87 -16.01
CA GLN A 475 -17.85 -13.21 -16.83
C GLN A 475 -17.51 -14.69 -16.70
N ALA A 476 -17.00 -15.24 -17.81
CA ALA A 476 -16.47 -16.59 -17.83
C ALA A 476 -15.24 -16.67 -16.91
N ILE A 477 -15.09 -17.77 -16.18
CA ILE A 477 -14.05 -17.92 -15.15
C ILE A 477 -12.62 -17.88 -15.73
N ASP A 478 -12.48 -18.23 -17.01
CA ASP A 478 -11.25 -18.15 -17.82
C ASP A 478 -10.96 -16.73 -18.36
N ALA A 479 -11.97 -15.85 -18.44
CA ALA A 479 -11.82 -14.44 -18.81
C ALA A 479 -11.32 -13.54 -17.66
N VAL A 480 -11.13 -14.09 -16.46
CA VAL A 480 -10.60 -13.39 -15.28
C VAL A 480 -9.16 -12.95 -15.50
N ASP A 481 -8.91 -11.64 -15.43
CA ASP A 481 -7.55 -11.09 -15.48
C ASP A 481 -7.00 -10.87 -14.08
N LEU A 482 -5.91 -11.58 -13.77
CA LEU A 482 -5.28 -11.55 -12.45
C LEU A 482 -4.78 -10.16 -12.05
N ARG A 483 -4.54 -9.24 -12.99
CA ARG A 483 -4.20 -7.84 -12.68
C ARG A 483 -5.40 -7.11 -12.08
N VAL A 484 -6.57 -7.30 -12.69
CA VAL A 484 -7.86 -6.71 -12.25
C VAL A 484 -8.21 -7.26 -10.86
N ARG A 485 -8.13 -8.58 -10.68
CA ARG A 485 -8.33 -9.27 -9.39
C ARG A 485 -7.34 -8.81 -8.32
N ARG A 486 -6.04 -8.75 -8.64
CA ARG A 486 -5.00 -8.29 -7.69
C ARG A 486 -5.26 -6.86 -7.23
N ALA A 487 -5.66 -5.99 -8.15
CA ALA A 487 -6.04 -4.61 -7.89
C ALA A 487 -7.44 -4.47 -7.23
N GLY A 488 -8.17 -5.55 -6.96
CA GLY A 488 -9.52 -5.51 -6.38
C GLY A 488 -10.51 -4.67 -7.18
N LEU A 489 -10.34 -4.60 -8.51
CA LEU A 489 -11.19 -3.82 -9.41
C LEU A 489 -12.50 -4.54 -9.77
N ASP A 490 -12.61 -5.80 -9.39
CA ASP A 490 -13.75 -6.69 -9.63
C ASP A 490 -14.36 -7.24 -8.33
N ILE A 491 -14.19 -6.50 -7.22
CA ILE A 491 -14.89 -6.71 -5.97
C ILE A 491 -16.19 -5.91 -6.02
N ASP A 492 -17.32 -6.53 -5.67
CA ASP A 492 -18.63 -5.89 -5.57
C ASP A 492 -18.57 -4.61 -4.71
N PRO A 493 -18.75 -3.41 -5.29
CA PRO A 493 -18.80 -2.18 -4.50
C PRO A 493 -20.16 -2.01 -3.78
N GLY A 494 -21.14 -2.88 -4.04
CA GLY A 494 -22.48 -2.76 -3.51
C GLY A 494 -23.24 -1.60 -4.16
N TRP A 495 -23.89 -0.77 -3.34
CA TRP A 495 -24.62 0.41 -3.83
C TRP A 495 -23.65 1.51 -4.29
N VAL A 496 -23.84 1.98 -5.54
CA VAL A 496 -23.03 3.03 -6.16
C VAL A 496 -23.91 4.27 -6.34
N PRO A 497 -23.80 5.31 -5.48
CA PRO A 497 -24.78 6.40 -5.43
C PRO A 497 -24.99 7.12 -6.76
N TRP A 498 -23.91 7.44 -7.46
CA TRP A 498 -23.95 8.16 -8.75
C TRP A 498 -24.38 7.29 -9.94
N LEU A 499 -24.39 5.96 -9.79
CA LEU A 499 -24.96 5.02 -10.76
C LEU A 499 -26.44 4.73 -10.47
N GLY A 500 -26.91 5.08 -9.27
CA GLY A 500 -28.26 4.80 -8.78
C GLY A 500 -28.59 3.32 -8.64
N ARG A 501 -27.58 2.44 -8.55
CA ARG A 501 -27.74 0.97 -8.63
C ARG A 501 -26.73 0.23 -7.74
N VAL A 502 -27.08 -1.00 -7.38
CA VAL A 502 -26.16 -2.00 -6.82
C VAL A 502 -25.37 -2.65 -7.96
N LEU A 503 -24.05 -2.68 -7.88
CA LEU A 503 -23.18 -3.37 -8.84
C LEU A 503 -22.65 -4.67 -8.25
N ARG A 504 -22.73 -5.77 -9.02
CA ARG A 504 -22.17 -7.09 -8.69
C ARG A 504 -21.41 -7.71 -9.85
N PHE A 505 -20.38 -8.49 -9.52
CA PHE A 505 -19.55 -9.26 -10.42
C PHE A 505 -19.71 -10.77 -10.14
N HIS A 506 -20.19 -11.51 -11.14
CA HIS A 506 -20.40 -12.95 -11.09
C HIS A 506 -19.37 -13.65 -11.97
N TYR A 507 -18.76 -14.72 -11.47
CA TYR A 507 -17.76 -15.50 -12.19
C TYR A 507 -18.15 -16.98 -12.22
N GLY A 508 -18.18 -17.58 -13.41
CA GLY A 508 -18.58 -18.97 -13.60
C GLY A 508 -18.75 -19.34 -15.07
N THR A 509 -19.46 -20.42 -15.37
CA THR A 509 -19.89 -20.72 -16.75
C THR A 509 -20.97 -19.74 -17.17
N VAL A 510 -20.66 -18.85 -18.11
CA VAL A 510 -21.65 -18.14 -18.91
C VAL A 510 -22.40 -19.19 -19.74
N ARG A 511 -23.73 -19.11 -19.78
CA ARG A 511 -24.59 -20.03 -20.55
C ARG A 511 -24.91 -19.47 -21.92
#